data_AF-A0A3D1B4T0-F1
#
_entry.id   AF-A0A3D1B4T0-F1
#
_cell.length_a   1.000
_cell.length_b   1.000
_cell.length_c   1.000
_cell.angle_alpha   90.00
_cell.angle_beta   90.00
_cell.angle_gamma   90.00
#
_symmetry.space_group_name_H-M   'P 1'
#
loop_
_entity.id
_entity.type
_entity.pdbx_description
1 polymer ?
#
loop_
_entity_poly.entity_id
_entity_poly.type
_entity_poly.pdbx_seq_one_letter_code
_entity_poly.pdbx_strand_id
1 'polypeptide(L)'
;MYRLSALALTFGLGTATAAEQPLRIKDLQRCGDLFSTEQLTYCLRSEGLDSSSLEVRLSGEAVDIRQEDGGRLRLTLSPDGHQSGPLWLEQGGRRSNPVWLTLNGSHVLAAGPDAVAKNMDGLTTYVNLVSLIIEEDHDGLEESQRLATKYGAEVVGAIAPLNTYQLRLPASNLTERDALVLRLGSETSVDAVVVEESGAEEPVEEDQQSKPRNSEWVANRFLDAVDFYLHRLPAKEPPINTHPVRIGIVERDVDFDSPEFTAYLGPCAPAKPRTCVYARDAASPADHGTSVTGILAARSVDPGDSGFLSALEPASSGFEVIVERNSDAGITANVAASVNLVEDGVRVLNWSWGIHRVGTLDVDGEEIDSLVRSGVAMSGYEELLEEFFLWLRREHPDVVVVNSAGNGSAHSGQDDYRLPSSFITEQLLVVGAHQRAFTKNVPVEHPSYVTKRPSSNIDMRVDIT
;
A
#
# COMPACT_ATOMS: atom_id res chain seq x y z
N MET A 1 66.73 -7.67 -42.82
CA MET A 1 66.94 -7.07 -41.48
C MET A 1 65.57 -6.89 -40.83
N TYR A 2 65.17 -7.83 -39.98
CA TYR A 2 63.95 -7.75 -39.18
C TYR A 2 64.22 -6.92 -37.92
N ARG A 3 63.35 -5.96 -37.60
CA ARG A 3 63.23 -5.39 -36.26
C ARG A 3 61.80 -5.63 -35.78
N LEU A 4 61.63 -6.62 -34.91
CA LEU A 4 60.46 -6.77 -34.06
C LEU A 4 60.63 -5.83 -32.86
N SER A 5 59.72 -4.88 -32.69
CA SER A 5 59.52 -4.15 -31.45
C SER A 5 58.42 -4.86 -30.66
N ALA A 6 58.78 -5.47 -29.53
CA ALA A 6 57.83 -6.04 -28.60
C ALA A 6 57.25 -4.92 -27.72
N LEU A 7 55.94 -4.69 -27.82
CA LEU A 7 55.18 -3.83 -26.92
C LEU A 7 54.65 -4.71 -25.79
N ALA A 8 55.18 -4.55 -24.58
CA ALA A 8 54.68 -5.24 -23.39
C ALA A 8 53.42 -4.52 -22.89
N LEU A 9 52.25 -5.14 -23.05
CA LEU A 9 51.03 -4.73 -22.34
C LEU A 9 51.07 -5.29 -20.91
N THR A 10 51.23 -4.41 -19.92
CA THR A 10 50.92 -4.70 -18.53
C THR A 10 49.41 -4.69 -18.33
N PHE A 11 48.81 -5.87 -18.21
CA PHE A 11 47.43 -6.03 -17.73
C PHE A 11 47.39 -5.73 -16.22
N GLY A 12 46.80 -4.60 -15.85
CA GLY A 12 46.40 -4.33 -14.46
C GLY A 12 45.21 -5.22 -14.11
N LEU A 13 45.43 -6.22 -13.27
CA LEU A 13 44.36 -6.96 -12.59
C LEU A 13 43.73 -6.03 -11.55
N GLY A 14 42.72 -5.27 -11.97
CA GLY A 14 41.78 -4.66 -11.04
C GLY A 14 40.98 -5.78 -10.41
N THR A 15 41.18 -6.03 -9.11
CA THR A 15 40.24 -6.83 -8.32
C THR A 15 38.92 -6.08 -8.33
N ALA A 16 37.94 -6.59 -9.07
CA ALA A 16 36.56 -6.23 -8.89
C ALA A 16 36.18 -6.65 -7.45
N THR A 17 36.26 -5.72 -6.51
CA THR A 17 35.60 -5.87 -5.22
C THR A 17 34.11 -5.99 -5.52
N ALA A 18 33.55 -7.17 -5.33
CA ALA A 18 32.10 -7.35 -5.38
C ALA A 18 31.50 -6.29 -4.45
N ALA A 19 30.66 -5.41 -4.99
CA ALA A 19 29.97 -4.42 -4.19
C ALA A 19 29.20 -5.17 -3.10
N GLU A 20 29.42 -4.79 -1.85
CA GLU A 20 28.73 -5.36 -0.71
C GLU A 20 27.24 -5.14 -0.90
N GLN A 21 26.45 -6.22 -0.92
CA GLN A 21 25.01 -6.10 -1.13
C GLN A 21 24.39 -5.28 0.00
N PRO A 22 23.50 -4.32 -0.31
CA PRO A 22 22.88 -3.49 0.70
C PRO A 22 21.99 -4.33 1.62
N LEU A 23 22.00 -4.01 2.92
CA LEU A 23 21.11 -4.62 3.89
C LEU A 23 19.68 -4.10 3.66
N ARG A 24 18.72 -4.98 3.33
CA ARG A 24 17.33 -4.58 3.01
C ARG A 24 16.31 -5.50 3.66
N ILE A 25 15.21 -4.94 4.16
CA ILE A 25 14.01 -5.69 4.53
C ILE A 25 13.12 -5.71 3.29
N LYS A 26 12.90 -6.91 2.76
CA LYS A 26 12.09 -7.15 1.56
C LYS A 26 10.66 -7.53 1.91
N ASP A 27 10.49 -8.35 2.95
CA ASP A 27 9.17 -8.76 3.44
C ASP A 27 9.08 -8.67 4.95
N LEU A 28 7.87 -8.39 5.44
CA LEU A 28 7.48 -8.48 6.84
C LEU A 28 5.99 -8.84 6.87
N GLN A 29 5.62 -9.92 7.54
CA GLN A 29 4.21 -10.32 7.66
C GLN A 29 3.96 -11.08 8.96
N ARG A 30 2.71 -11.05 9.44
CA ARG A 30 2.26 -11.97 10.48
C ARG A 30 2.37 -13.42 9.98
N CYS A 31 2.78 -14.32 10.86
CA CYS A 31 2.85 -15.75 10.54
C CYS A 31 2.66 -16.61 11.80
N GLY A 32 2.51 -17.92 11.64
CA GLY A 32 2.24 -18.81 12.77
C GLY A 32 0.76 -18.76 13.19
N ASP A 33 0.50 -18.77 14.50
CA ASP A 33 -0.86 -18.58 15.02
C ASP A 33 -1.24 -17.10 14.93
N LEU A 34 -2.14 -16.80 13.99
CA LEU A 34 -2.55 -15.43 13.71
C LEU A 34 -3.62 -14.93 14.70
N PHE A 35 -4.27 -15.83 15.45
CA PHE A 35 -5.27 -15.51 16.47
C PHE A 35 -4.69 -15.43 17.88
N SER A 36 -3.41 -15.77 18.05
CA SER A 36 -2.71 -15.59 19.32
C SER A 36 -2.67 -14.10 19.71
N THR A 37 -3.23 -13.80 20.88
CA THR A 37 -3.22 -12.46 21.49
C THR A 37 -2.12 -12.31 22.54
N GLU A 38 -1.52 -13.39 23.03
CA GLU A 38 -0.44 -13.35 24.02
C GLU A 38 0.94 -13.19 23.38
N GLN A 39 1.14 -13.86 22.23
CA GLN A 39 2.40 -13.86 21.49
C GLN A 39 2.16 -13.68 20.00
N LEU A 40 2.68 -12.58 19.47
CA LEU A 40 2.59 -12.18 18.09
C LEU A 40 3.84 -12.67 17.35
N THR A 41 3.65 -13.42 16.25
CA THR A 41 4.77 -13.93 15.46
C THR A 41 4.82 -13.27 14.09
N TYR A 42 6.03 -12.84 13.71
CA TYR A 42 6.29 -12.19 12.43
C TYR A 42 7.39 -12.94 11.67
N CYS A 43 7.20 -13.05 10.37
CA CYS A 43 8.16 -13.60 9.43
C CYS A 43 8.68 -12.45 8.57
N LEU A 44 10.00 -12.23 8.61
CA LEU A 44 10.69 -11.17 7.91
C LEU A 44 11.69 -11.79 6.93
N ARG A 45 11.73 -11.29 5.68
CA ARG A 45 12.76 -11.65 4.71
C ARG A 45 13.67 -10.46 4.45
N SER A 46 14.97 -10.70 4.51
CA SER A 46 16.00 -9.70 4.31
C SER A 46 17.04 -10.12 3.27
N GLU A 47 17.68 -9.14 2.66
CA GLU A 47 18.80 -9.29 1.74
C GLU A 47 20.04 -8.57 2.27
N GLY A 48 21.23 -8.98 1.81
CA GLY A 48 22.50 -8.36 2.20
C GLY A 48 23.01 -8.72 3.60
N LEU A 49 22.43 -9.73 4.26
CA LEU A 49 22.96 -10.25 5.52
C LEU A 49 24.37 -10.84 5.35
N ASP A 50 25.24 -10.56 6.31
CA ASP A 50 26.60 -11.10 6.40
C ASP A 50 26.82 -11.90 7.70
N SER A 51 28.09 -12.24 7.98
CA SER A 51 28.50 -13.02 9.17
C SER A 51 28.70 -12.22 10.46
N SER A 52 28.54 -10.90 10.42
CA SER A 52 28.64 -10.03 11.59
C SER A 52 27.36 -10.06 12.45
N SER A 53 27.43 -9.52 13.66
CA SER A 53 26.29 -9.52 14.59
C SER A 53 25.11 -8.75 14.02
N LEU A 54 23.96 -9.42 13.93
CA LEU A 54 22.69 -8.82 13.51
C LEU A 54 21.91 -8.40 14.75
N GLU A 55 21.47 -7.15 14.77
CA GLU A 55 20.49 -6.64 15.71
C GLU A 55 19.22 -6.24 14.97
N VAL A 56 18.06 -6.56 15.55
CA VAL A 56 16.76 -6.07 15.08
C VAL A 56 16.21 -5.12 16.11
N ARG A 57 15.80 -3.93 15.66
CA ARG A 57 15.33 -2.85 16.52
C ARG A 57 13.86 -2.57 16.22
N LEU A 58 13.02 -2.52 17.24
CA LEU A 58 11.64 -2.03 17.17
C LEU A 58 11.54 -0.78 18.05
N SER A 59 11.21 0.36 17.45
CA SER A 59 11.11 1.65 18.16
C SER A 59 12.37 2.01 18.97
N GLY A 60 13.55 1.52 18.54
CA GLY A 60 14.84 1.71 19.19
C GLY A 60 15.25 0.62 20.18
N GLU A 61 14.31 -0.23 20.59
CA GLU A 61 14.57 -1.34 21.51
C GLU A 61 14.98 -2.60 20.73
N ALA A 62 15.93 -3.36 21.27
CA ALA A 62 16.34 -4.62 20.65
C ALA A 62 15.22 -5.65 20.83
N VAL A 63 14.88 -6.37 19.77
CA VAL A 63 13.91 -7.47 19.81
C VAL A 63 14.60 -8.81 19.55
N ASP A 64 14.13 -9.83 20.25
CA ASP A 64 14.64 -11.18 20.09
C ASP A 64 14.20 -11.76 18.74
N ILE A 65 15.15 -12.40 18.07
CA ILE A 65 14.97 -12.98 16.74
C ILE A 65 15.51 -14.40 16.67
N ARG A 66 14.87 -15.19 15.83
CA ARG A 66 15.39 -16.47 15.36
C ARG A 66 15.75 -16.33 13.89
N GLN A 67 17.03 -16.52 13.57
CA GLN A 67 17.48 -16.59 12.19
C GLN A 67 17.13 -17.96 11.59
N GLU A 68 16.66 -17.94 10.35
CA GLU A 68 16.38 -19.08 9.50
C GLU A 68 17.18 -18.98 8.21
N ASP A 69 17.28 -20.09 7.46
CA ASP A 69 18.05 -20.12 6.21
C ASP A 69 17.49 -19.15 5.16
N GLY A 70 18.40 -18.54 4.40
CA GLY A 70 18.07 -17.69 3.24
C GLY A 70 17.63 -16.28 3.60
N GLY A 71 18.18 -15.70 4.67
CA GLY A 71 17.88 -14.31 5.06
C GLY A 71 16.51 -14.13 5.72
N ARG A 72 15.89 -15.22 6.18
CA ARG A 72 14.61 -15.20 6.87
C ARG A 72 14.82 -15.07 8.37
N LEU A 73 14.02 -14.22 9.00
CA LEU A 73 14.01 -13.98 10.43
C LEU A 73 12.60 -14.23 10.94
N ARG A 74 12.50 -14.85 12.13
CA ARG A 74 11.26 -14.96 12.88
C ARG A 74 11.37 -14.13 14.15
N LEU A 75 10.39 -13.27 14.36
CA LEU A 75 10.26 -12.43 15.55
C LEU A 75 9.07 -12.91 16.36
N THR A 76 9.18 -12.88 17.69
CA THR A 76 8.08 -13.19 18.61
C THR A 76 8.00 -12.05 19.62
N LEU A 77 6.86 -11.35 19.62
CA LEU A 77 6.63 -10.17 20.44
C LEU A 77 5.43 -10.40 21.36
N SER A 78 5.53 -9.93 22.59
CA SER A 78 4.35 -9.81 23.47
C SER A 78 3.75 -8.42 23.29
N PRO A 79 2.43 -8.30 23.04
CA PRO A 79 1.80 -6.99 22.88
C PRO A 79 1.84 -6.13 24.17
N ASP A 80 1.91 -6.76 25.36
CA ASP A 80 1.98 -6.03 26.64
C ASP A 80 3.31 -5.29 26.85
N GLY A 81 4.37 -5.69 26.12
CA GLY A 81 5.72 -5.14 26.25
C GLY A 81 6.13 -4.19 25.13
N HIS A 82 5.32 -4.06 24.08
CA HIS A 82 5.68 -3.32 22.87
C HIS A 82 4.51 -2.50 22.33
N GLN A 83 4.82 -1.54 21.49
CA GLN A 83 3.84 -0.78 20.70
C GLN A 83 4.19 -0.91 19.23
N SER A 84 3.19 -0.78 18.36
CA SER A 84 3.41 -0.63 16.92
C SER A 84 4.40 0.50 16.66
N GLY A 85 5.28 0.30 15.67
CA GLY A 85 6.32 1.28 15.41
C GLY A 85 7.37 0.83 14.39
N PRO A 86 8.39 1.67 14.16
CA PRO A 86 9.40 1.39 13.16
C PRO A 86 10.32 0.24 13.57
N LEU A 87 10.50 -0.70 12.65
CA LEU A 87 11.42 -1.82 12.75
C LEU A 87 12.54 -1.68 11.71
N TRP A 88 13.79 -1.93 12.11
CA TRP A 88 14.93 -1.98 11.19
C TRP A 88 15.99 -2.98 11.64
N LEU A 89 16.88 -3.33 10.72
CA LEU A 89 18.04 -4.19 10.96
C LEU A 89 19.31 -3.34 11.08
N GLU A 90 20.19 -3.69 12.02
CA GLU A 90 21.55 -3.16 12.12
C GLU A 90 22.55 -4.32 12.07
N GLN A 91 23.53 -4.24 11.17
CA GLN A 91 24.57 -5.28 11.03
C GLN A 91 25.87 -4.66 10.51
N GLY A 92 26.98 -4.85 11.25
CA GLY A 92 28.30 -4.36 10.82
C GLY A 92 28.38 -2.84 10.58
N GLY A 93 27.53 -2.04 11.23
CA GLY A 93 27.40 -0.60 11.00
C GLY A 93 26.51 -0.21 9.81
N ARG A 94 26.02 -1.19 9.04
CA ARG A 94 25.01 -1.03 8.00
C ARG A 94 23.62 -1.05 8.63
N ARG A 95 22.68 -0.37 7.98
CA ARG A 95 21.28 -0.28 8.40
C ARG A 95 20.36 -0.57 7.22
N SER A 96 19.26 -1.28 7.50
CA SER A 96 18.21 -1.49 6.51
C SER A 96 17.34 -0.25 6.32
N ASN A 97 16.48 -0.31 5.30
CA ASN A 97 15.24 0.45 5.29
C ASN A 97 14.42 0.14 6.57
N PRO A 98 13.77 1.14 7.16
CA PRO A 98 12.82 0.91 8.24
C PRO A 98 11.45 0.51 7.67
N VAL A 99 10.77 -0.42 8.33
CA VAL A 99 9.39 -0.84 8.05
C VAL A 99 8.52 -0.53 9.25
N TRP A 100 7.23 -0.27 9.07
CA TRP A 100 6.33 -0.15 10.22
C TRP A 100 5.82 -1.54 10.61
N LEU A 101 6.02 -1.94 11.86
CA LEU A 101 5.48 -3.17 12.40
C LEU A 101 4.24 -2.83 13.22
N THR A 102 3.08 -3.30 12.75
CA THR A 102 1.82 -3.20 13.48
C THR A 102 1.67 -4.37 14.45
N LEU A 103 1.22 -4.10 15.68
CA LEU A 103 0.79 -5.11 16.66
C LEU A 103 -0.72 -5.38 16.61
N ASN A 104 -1.45 -4.67 15.74
CA ASN A 104 -2.89 -4.82 15.59
C ASN A 104 -3.27 -6.15 14.91
N GLY A 105 -4.55 -6.51 15.08
CA GLY A 105 -5.04 -7.85 14.79
C GLY A 105 -5.49 -8.09 13.35
N SER A 106 -5.55 -7.07 12.47
CA SER A 106 -6.13 -7.26 11.15
C SER A 106 -5.17 -7.92 10.18
N HIS A 107 -5.47 -9.14 9.74
CA HIS A 107 -4.64 -9.91 8.83
C HIS A 107 -5.49 -10.87 8.00
N VAL A 108 -5.11 -11.05 6.74
CA VAL A 108 -5.70 -12.04 5.84
C VAL A 108 -4.62 -12.73 5.03
N LEU A 109 -4.87 -13.97 4.64
CA LEU A 109 -3.94 -14.77 3.87
C LEU A 109 -4.17 -14.61 2.37
N ALA A 110 -3.07 -14.54 1.64
CA ALA A 110 -3.07 -14.71 0.20
C ALA A 110 -3.10 -16.20 -0.16
N ALA A 111 -3.75 -16.55 -1.27
CA ALA A 111 -3.70 -17.90 -1.79
C ALA A 111 -2.32 -18.19 -2.41
N GLY A 112 -1.83 -19.42 -2.23
CA GLY A 112 -0.65 -19.90 -2.94
C GLY A 112 -0.92 -20.13 -4.43
N PRO A 113 0.13 -20.27 -5.26
CA PRO A 113 -0.02 -20.50 -6.71
C PRO A 113 -0.82 -21.76 -7.09
N ASP A 114 -0.92 -22.72 -6.18
CA ASP A 114 -1.67 -23.98 -6.29
C ASP A 114 -3.11 -23.89 -5.79
N ALA A 115 -3.49 -22.75 -5.19
CA ALA A 115 -4.81 -22.50 -4.61
C ALA A 115 -5.59 -21.39 -5.36
N VAL A 116 -5.22 -21.14 -6.62
CA VAL A 116 -5.90 -20.19 -7.52
C VAL A 116 -6.36 -20.87 -8.80
N ALA A 117 -7.44 -20.36 -9.39
CA ALA A 117 -7.96 -20.82 -10.68
C ALA A 117 -8.56 -19.66 -11.49
N LYS A 118 -8.85 -19.90 -12.77
CA LYS A 118 -9.52 -18.95 -13.65
C LYS A 118 -11.04 -19.14 -13.58
N ASN A 119 -11.78 -18.06 -13.31
CA ASN A 119 -13.24 -18.07 -13.30
C ASN A 119 -13.81 -18.03 -14.74
N MET A 120 -15.13 -17.94 -14.88
CA MET A 120 -15.81 -17.91 -16.18
C MET A 120 -15.47 -16.66 -17.03
N ASP A 121 -15.07 -15.57 -16.38
CA ASP A 121 -14.64 -14.32 -17.01
C ASP A 121 -13.13 -14.30 -17.32
N GLY A 122 -12.40 -15.40 -17.06
CA GLY A 122 -10.95 -15.47 -17.28
C GLY A 122 -10.12 -14.73 -16.21
N LEU A 123 -10.71 -14.36 -15.08
CA LEU A 123 -10.05 -13.71 -13.95
C LEU A 123 -9.49 -14.74 -12.97
N THR A 124 -8.32 -14.47 -12.41
CA THR A 124 -7.71 -15.35 -11.41
C THR A 124 -8.38 -15.10 -10.06
N THR A 125 -8.85 -16.17 -9.42
CA THR A 125 -9.59 -16.13 -8.16
C THR A 125 -9.13 -17.24 -7.22
N TYR A 126 -9.40 -17.06 -5.93
CA TYR A 126 -9.02 -18.03 -4.91
C TYR A 126 -9.96 -19.25 -4.94
N VAL A 127 -9.38 -20.44 -4.84
CA VAL A 127 -10.14 -21.70 -4.84
C VAL A 127 -10.71 -21.99 -3.47
N ASN A 128 -9.96 -21.71 -2.41
CA ASN A 128 -10.28 -22.19 -1.07
C ASN A 128 -10.20 -21.11 0.03
N LEU A 129 -10.12 -19.83 -0.33
CA LEU A 129 -10.14 -18.72 0.62
C LEU A 129 -11.28 -17.78 0.26
N VAL A 130 -12.10 -17.45 1.26
CA VAL A 130 -13.19 -16.45 1.19
C VAL A 130 -13.22 -15.68 2.50
N SER A 131 -13.74 -14.46 2.51
CA SER A 131 -14.03 -13.74 3.76
C SER A 131 -15.52 -13.66 4.00
N LEU A 132 -15.94 -13.79 5.25
CA LEU A 132 -17.32 -13.58 5.69
C LEU A 132 -17.39 -12.26 6.42
N ILE A 133 -18.37 -11.44 6.05
CA ILE A 133 -18.82 -10.30 6.84
C ILE A 133 -19.98 -10.82 7.68
N ILE A 134 -19.82 -10.79 9.00
CA ILE A 134 -20.84 -11.27 9.93
C ILE A 134 -21.72 -10.09 10.33
N GLU A 135 -23.03 -10.32 10.38
CA GLU A 135 -24.04 -9.35 10.81
C GLU A 135 -23.70 -8.74 12.18
N GLU A 136 -23.96 -7.43 12.36
CA GLU A 136 -23.53 -6.66 13.54
C GLU A 136 -24.12 -7.17 14.88
N ASP A 137 -25.25 -7.88 14.86
CA ASP A 137 -25.90 -8.42 16.06
C ASP A 137 -25.31 -9.76 16.54
N HIS A 138 -24.28 -10.26 15.84
CA HIS A 138 -23.55 -11.48 16.17
C HIS A 138 -22.08 -11.18 16.56
N ASP A 139 -21.52 -11.98 17.49
CA ASP A 139 -20.07 -12.02 17.70
C ASP A 139 -19.41 -12.71 16.50
N GLY A 140 -18.69 -11.95 15.68
CA GLY A 140 -18.19 -12.48 14.41
C GLY A 140 -17.16 -13.59 14.54
N LEU A 141 -16.34 -13.62 15.59
CA LEU A 141 -15.38 -14.70 15.76
C LEU A 141 -16.08 -15.99 16.15
N GLU A 142 -16.95 -15.95 17.16
CA GLU A 142 -17.74 -17.11 17.58
C GLU A 142 -18.58 -17.66 16.42
N GLU A 143 -19.25 -16.77 15.70
CA GLU A 143 -20.12 -17.13 14.59
C GLU A 143 -19.33 -17.69 13.40
N SER A 144 -18.20 -17.08 13.06
CA SER A 144 -17.31 -17.60 12.01
C SER A 144 -16.74 -18.98 12.36
N GLN A 145 -16.41 -19.24 13.63
CA GLN A 145 -15.98 -20.55 14.10
C GLN A 145 -17.11 -21.59 14.03
N ARG A 146 -18.34 -21.20 14.38
CA ARG A 146 -19.54 -22.02 14.24
C ARG A 146 -19.77 -22.41 12.77
N LEU A 147 -19.69 -21.44 11.87
CA LEU A 147 -19.83 -21.64 10.42
C LEU A 147 -18.71 -22.49 9.83
N ALA A 148 -17.46 -22.22 10.23
CA ALA A 148 -16.31 -23.02 9.84
C ALA A 148 -16.51 -24.49 10.22
N THR A 149 -16.95 -24.75 11.47
CA THR A 149 -17.26 -26.11 11.94
C THR A 149 -18.41 -26.75 11.13
N LYS A 150 -19.50 -26.00 10.89
CA LYS A 150 -20.68 -26.48 10.13
C LYS A 150 -20.33 -26.89 8.70
N TYR A 151 -19.42 -26.15 8.06
CA TYR A 151 -19.06 -26.33 6.65
C TYR A 151 -17.70 -27.04 6.43
N GLY A 152 -17.05 -27.50 7.50
CA GLY A 152 -15.76 -28.18 7.42
C GLY A 152 -14.60 -27.28 6.96
N ALA A 153 -14.72 -25.98 7.22
CA ALA A 153 -13.71 -24.96 6.94
C ALA A 153 -12.90 -24.62 8.20
N GLU A 154 -11.91 -23.75 8.04
CA GLU A 154 -11.06 -23.24 9.13
C GLU A 154 -11.03 -21.70 9.07
N VAL A 155 -11.10 -21.03 10.23
CA VAL A 155 -10.89 -19.58 10.29
C VAL A 155 -9.38 -19.31 10.24
N VAL A 156 -8.92 -18.54 9.28
CA VAL A 156 -7.48 -18.34 8.98
C VAL A 156 -7.05 -16.89 8.88
N GLY A 157 -7.97 -15.94 9.00
CA GLY A 157 -7.69 -14.51 9.03
C GLY A 157 -8.85 -13.72 9.63
N ALA A 158 -8.61 -12.46 9.96
CA ALA A 158 -9.62 -11.57 10.52
C ALA A 158 -9.33 -10.10 10.21
N ILE A 159 -10.39 -9.32 10.07
CA ILE A 159 -10.42 -7.87 10.19
C ILE A 159 -11.51 -7.58 11.23
N ALA A 160 -11.19 -7.91 12.49
CA ALA A 160 -12.15 -7.90 13.59
C ALA A 160 -12.90 -6.57 13.77
N PRO A 161 -12.29 -5.39 13.57
CA PRO A 161 -13.02 -4.11 13.64
C PRO A 161 -14.17 -3.97 12.63
N LEU A 162 -14.16 -4.76 11.55
CA LEU A 162 -15.18 -4.81 10.51
C LEU A 162 -16.02 -6.09 10.56
N ASN A 163 -16.02 -6.81 11.69
CA ASN A 163 -16.69 -8.11 11.88
C ASN A 163 -16.42 -9.13 10.77
N THR A 164 -15.24 -9.03 10.12
CA THR A 164 -14.90 -9.78 8.91
C THR A 164 -13.88 -10.87 9.19
N TYR A 165 -14.15 -12.11 8.79
CA TYR A 165 -13.29 -13.27 9.08
C TYR A 165 -13.04 -14.11 7.83
N GLN A 166 -11.78 -14.45 7.59
CA GLN A 166 -11.38 -15.25 6.43
C GLN A 166 -11.47 -16.74 6.75
N LEU A 167 -12.18 -17.49 5.89
CA LEU A 167 -12.29 -18.94 5.96
C LEU A 167 -11.46 -19.62 4.88
N ARG A 168 -10.78 -20.70 5.28
CA ARG A 168 -10.24 -21.71 4.39
C ARG A 168 -11.26 -22.82 4.17
N LEU A 169 -11.83 -22.87 2.98
CA LEU A 169 -12.86 -23.82 2.58
C LEU A 169 -12.26 -25.20 2.24
N PRO A 170 -12.97 -26.30 2.47
CA PRO A 170 -12.58 -27.63 1.99
C PRO A 170 -12.92 -27.81 0.50
N ALA A 171 -12.55 -26.85 -0.34
CA ALA A 171 -12.80 -26.84 -1.78
C ALA A 171 -11.50 -27.09 -2.56
N SER A 172 -11.59 -27.93 -3.59
CA SER A 172 -10.48 -28.26 -4.49
C SER A 172 -10.60 -27.61 -5.88
N ASN A 173 -11.76 -27.03 -6.19
CA ASN A 173 -12.07 -26.40 -7.46
C ASN A 173 -13.17 -25.33 -7.29
N LEU A 174 -13.38 -24.52 -8.33
CA LEU A 174 -14.35 -23.42 -8.30
C LEU A 174 -15.79 -23.90 -8.15
N THR A 175 -16.17 -25.03 -8.73
CA THR A 175 -17.53 -25.59 -8.57
C THR A 175 -17.84 -25.91 -7.11
N GLU A 176 -16.92 -26.55 -6.41
CA GLU A 176 -17.04 -26.85 -4.97
C GLU A 176 -17.07 -25.57 -4.13
N ARG A 177 -16.17 -24.62 -4.43
CA ARG A 177 -16.10 -23.31 -3.77
C ARG A 177 -17.41 -22.55 -3.92
N ASP A 178 -17.93 -22.42 -5.14
CA ASP A 178 -19.13 -21.62 -5.43
C ASP A 178 -20.37 -22.21 -4.75
N ALA A 179 -20.45 -23.54 -4.67
CA ALA A 179 -21.49 -24.20 -3.90
C ALA A 179 -21.41 -23.88 -2.40
N LEU A 180 -20.21 -23.72 -1.84
CA LEU A 180 -20.01 -23.30 -0.44
C LEU A 180 -20.29 -21.81 -0.25
N VAL A 181 -19.84 -20.95 -1.15
CA VAL A 181 -20.14 -19.50 -1.14
C VAL A 181 -21.64 -19.25 -1.11
N LEU A 182 -22.41 -19.94 -1.98
CA LEU A 182 -23.87 -19.83 -1.99
C LEU A 182 -24.52 -20.28 -0.68
N ARG A 183 -23.99 -21.32 -0.04
CA ARG A 183 -24.51 -21.82 1.25
C ARG A 183 -24.18 -20.87 2.40
N LEU A 184 -22.95 -20.36 2.43
CA LEU A 184 -22.48 -19.41 3.42
C LEU A 184 -23.25 -18.09 3.32
N GLY A 185 -23.40 -17.53 2.12
CA GLY A 185 -24.20 -16.33 1.89
C GLY A 185 -25.71 -16.53 2.03
N SER A 186 -26.18 -17.74 2.37
CA SER A 186 -27.58 -18.00 2.74
C SER A 186 -27.76 -18.16 4.26
N GLU A 187 -26.69 -18.08 5.05
CA GLU A 187 -26.78 -18.04 6.51
C GLU A 187 -27.32 -16.68 6.94
N THR A 188 -28.29 -16.66 7.85
CA THR A 188 -28.93 -15.41 8.31
C THR A 188 -28.01 -14.52 9.16
N SER A 189 -26.86 -15.03 9.56
CA SER A 189 -25.83 -14.32 10.33
C SER A 189 -24.69 -13.81 9.44
N VAL A 190 -24.72 -14.10 8.13
CA VAL A 190 -23.72 -13.64 7.17
C VAL A 190 -24.37 -12.57 6.33
N ASP A 191 -23.81 -11.37 6.42
CA ASP A 191 -24.24 -10.23 5.62
C ASP A 191 -23.72 -10.37 4.18
N ALA A 192 -22.41 -10.60 4.03
CA ALA A 192 -21.81 -10.88 2.73
C ALA A 192 -20.66 -11.89 2.76
N VAL A 193 -20.39 -12.46 1.58
CA VAL A 193 -19.21 -13.29 1.31
C VAL A 193 -18.32 -12.57 0.30
N VAL A 194 -17.09 -12.28 0.71
CA VAL A 194 -16.07 -11.67 -0.15
C VAL A 194 -15.25 -12.76 -0.83
N VAL A 195 -15.28 -12.77 -2.15
CA VAL A 195 -14.45 -13.64 -2.98
C VAL A 195 -13.32 -12.82 -3.59
N GLU A 196 -12.09 -13.18 -3.25
CA GLU A 196 -10.93 -12.47 -3.78
C GLU A 196 -10.66 -12.86 -5.24
N GLU A 197 -10.55 -11.83 -6.06
CA GLU A 197 -10.10 -11.90 -7.44
C GLU A 197 -8.86 -11.02 -7.57
N SER A 198 -7.77 -11.63 -8.00
CA SER A 198 -6.50 -10.95 -8.20
C SER A 198 -6.19 -10.94 -9.69
N GLY A 199 -6.38 -9.81 -10.35
CA GLY A 199 -5.70 -9.56 -11.63
C GLY A 199 -4.21 -9.30 -11.38
N ALA A 200 -3.37 -9.50 -12.40
CA ALA A 200 -2.10 -8.78 -12.41
C ALA A 200 -2.45 -7.28 -12.48
N GLU A 201 -1.99 -6.49 -11.53
CA GLU A 201 -1.98 -5.03 -11.71
C GLU A 201 -1.01 -4.77 -12.87
N GLU A 202 -1.55 -4.44 -14.04
CA GLU A 202 -0.71 -4.02 -15.14
C GLU A 202 -0.09 -2.66 -14.79
N PRO A 203 1.18 -2.43 -15.17
CA PRO A 203 1.81 -1.14 -14.95
C PRO A 203 0.94 -0.04 -15.56
N VAL A 204 0.73 1.03 -14.78
CA VAL A 204 0.02 2.23 -15.24
C VAL A 204 0.55 2.61 -16.61
N GLU A 205 -0.34 2.77 -17.60
CA GLU A 205 0.06 3.19 -18.94
C GLU A 205 0.96 4.42 -18.84
N GLU A 206 2.24 4.24 -19.22
CA GLU A 206 3.19 5.32 -19.32
C GLU A 206 2.69 6.28 -20.39
N ASP A 207 2.71 7.58 -20.08
CA ASP A 207 2.40 8.57 -21.09
C ASP A 207 3.40 8.43 -22.25
N GLN A 208 2.90 8.17 -23.45
CA GLN A 208 3.70 7.95 -24.66
C GLN A 208 4.58 9.16 -25.06
N GLN A 209 4.44 10.30 -24.38
CA GLN A 209 5.24 11.50 -24.59
C GLN A 209 6.33 11.63 -23.53
N SER A 210 7.58 11.80 -23.98
CA SER A 210 8.68 12.29 -23.16
C SER A 210 8.30 13.65 -22.58
N LYS A 211 7.96 13.67 -21.28
CA LYS A 211 7.60 14.88 -20.54
C LYS A 211 8.85 15.46 -19.86
N PRO A 212 8.99 16.80 -19.78
CA PRO A 212 10.00 17.41 -18.93
C PRO A 212 9.83 16.92 -17.48
N ARG A 213 10.95 16.67 -16.80
CA ARG A 213 10.95 16.40 -15.35
C ARG A 213 10.10 17.49 -14.66
N ASN A 214 9.23 17.08 -13.73
CA ASN A 214 8.35 17.96 -12.94
C ASN A 214 7.15 18.58 -13.67
N SER A 215 6.86 18.21 -14.92
CA SER A 215 5.74 18.82 -15.64
C SER A 215 4.38 18.66 -14.92
N GLU A 216 4.24 17.60 -14.12
CA GLU A 216 3.05 17.31 -13.32
C GLU A 216 3.01 18.14 -12.04
N TRP A 217 4.16 18.33 -11.37
CA TRP A 217 4.25 19.26 -10.24
C TRP A 217 3.90 20.69 -10.66
N VAL A 218 4.35 21.13 -11.84
CA VAL A 218 4.01 22.46 -12.37
C VAL A 218 2.52 22.52 -12.77
N ALA A 219 1.99 21.47 -13.41
CA ALA A 219 0.58 21.40 -13.78
C ALA A 219 -0.33 21.46 -12.54
N ASN A 220 0.07 20.85 -11.43
CA ASN A 220 -0.69 20.85 -10.17
C ASN A 220 -0.35 22.04 -9.26
N ARG A 221 0.43 23.03 -9.74
CA ARG A 221 0.86 24.20 -8.95
C ARG A 221 1.46 23.82 -7.58
N PHE A 222 2.20 22.72 -7.56
CA PHE A 222 2.71 22.11 -6.34
C PHE A 222 3.56 23.06 -5.51
N LEU A 223 4.47 23.81 -6.16
CA LEU A 223 5.35 24.75 -5.47
C LEU A 223 4.58 25.94 -4.90
N ASP A 224 3.51 26.39 -5.55
CA ASP A 224 2.63 27.43 -5.02
C ASP A 224 1.91 26.93 -3.76
N ALA A 225 1.48 25.66 -3.74
CA ALA A 225 0.87 25.05 -2.57
C ALA A 225 1.87 24.94 -1.41
N VAL A 226 3.09 24.47 -1.68
CA VAL A 226 4.16 24.44 -0.67
C VAL A 226 4.43 25.84 -0.13
N ASP A 227 4.64 26.83 -1.00
CA ASP A 227 4.86 28.23 -0.61
C ASP A 227 3.71 28.78 0.24
N PHE A 228 2.47 28.52 -0.17
CA PHE A 228 1.28 28.92 0.57
C PHE A 228 1.29 28.36 1.99
N TYR A 229 1.52 27.05 2.16
CA TYR A 229 1.52 26.42 3.48
C TYR A 229 2.71 26.88 4.34
N LEU A 230 3.90 27.02 3.76
CA LEU A 230 5.08 27.53 4.48
C LEU A 230 4.86 28.95 5.04
N HIS A 231 4.13 29.81 4.31
CA HIS A 231 3.84 31.17 4.74
C HIS A 231 2.60 31.29 5.65
N ARG A 232 1.63 30.40 5.50
CA ARG A 232 0.31 30.51 6.14
C ARG A 232 0.16 29.66 7.39
N LEU A 233 0.86 28.54 7.49
CA LEU A 233 0.98 27.81 8.74
C LEU A 233 1.79 28.70 9.70
N PRO A 234 1.29 28.99 10.92
CA PRO A 234 1.98 29.86 11.87
C PRO A 234 3.31 29.22 12.30
N ALA A 235 4.35 29.47 11.52
CA ALA A 235 5.71 29.08 11.84
C ALA A 235 6.16 29.88 13.06
N LYS A 236 6.12 29.25 14.24
CA LYS A 236 7.30 29.11 15.13
C LYS A 236 7.00 28.53 16.50
N GLU A 237 5.75 28.54 16.96
CA GLU A 237 5.32 27.88 18.21
C GLU A 237 3.79 27.75 18.18
N PRO A 238 3.24 26.59 17.76
CA PRO A 238 1.80 26.36 17.88
C PRO A 238 1.40 26.48 19.37
N PRO A 239 0.22 27.05 19.69
CA PRO A 239 -0.24 27.21 21.08
C PRO A 239 -0.51 25.87 21.79
N ILE A 240 -0.40 24.77 21.05
CA ILE A 240 -0.58 23.39 21.48
C ILE A 240 0.64 22.58 21.06
N ASN A 241 1.05 21.62 21.87
CA ASN A 241 2.05 20.65 21.46
C ASN A 241 1.48 19.79 20.33
N THR A 242 2.15 19.81 19.18
CA THR A 242 1.78 19.03 18.00
C THR A 242 2.77 17.88 17.80
N HIS A 243 2.26 16.78 17.27
CA HIS A 243 3.03 15.59 16.92
C HIS A 243 3.10 15.44 15.39
N PRO A 244 4.06 14.67 14.85
CA PRO A 244 4.06 14.32 13.44
C PRO A 244 2.72 13.72 13.02
N VAL A 245 2.22 14.12 11.86
CA VAL A 245 1.01 13.50 11.28
C VAL A 245 1.42 12.17 10.64
N ARG A 246 0.64 11.12 10.90
CA ARG A 246 0.80 9.81 10.25
C ARG A 246 -0.06 9.72 9.00
N ILE A 247 0.59 9.39 7.89
CA ILE A 247 -0.02 9.15 6.58
C ILE A 247 0.23 7.69 6.23
N GLY A 248 -0.84 6.95 5.97
CA GLY A 248 -0.78 5.58 5.48
C GLY A 248 -0.93 5.56 3.97
N ILE A 249 -0.03 4.89 3.25
CA ILE A 249 -0.12 4.67 1.82
C ILE A 249 -0.35 3.18 1.61
N VAL A 250 -1.49 2.82 1.03
CA VAL A 250 -1.81 1.41 0.73
C VAL A 250 -1.22 1.05 -0.62
N GLU A 251 0.06 0.70 -0.61
CA GLU A 251 0.91 0.44 -1.77
C GLU A 251 1.99 -0.60 -1.50
N ARG A 252 2.63 -1.08 -2.58
CA ARG A 252 3.76 -2.00 -2.51
C ARG A 252 5.08 -1.25 -2.54
N ASP A 253 5.86 -1.43 -1.49
CA ASP A 253 7.30 -1.23 -1.43
C ASP A 253 7.81 0.16 -1.86
N VAL A 254 9.08 0.45 -1.55
CA VAL A 254 9.77 1.67 -1.97
C VAL A 254 11.20 1.31 -2.31
N ASP A 255 11.72 1.81 -3.42
CA ASP A 255 13.14 1.64 -3.77
C ASP A 255 14.02 2.57 -2.93
N PHE A 256 14.67 2.02 -1.89
CA PHE A 256 15.59 2.77 -1.03
C PHE A 256 16.99 2.96 -1.62
N ASP A 257 17.28 2.35 -2.77
CA ASP A 257 18.52 2.59 -3.52
C ASP A 257 18.43 3.83 -4.40
N SER A 258 17.21 4.33 -4.65
CA SER A 258 17.01 5.61 -5.34
C SER A 258 17.60 6.79 -4.55
N PRO A 259 18.17 7.80 -5.22
CA PRO A 259 18.72 8.99 -4.57
C PRO A 259 17.70 9.71 -3.67
N GLU A 260 16.43 9.67 -4.04
CA GLU A 260 15.33 10.32 -3.35
C GLU A 260 14.98 9.66 -2.00
N PHE A 261 15.25 8.36 -1.85
CA PHE A 261 14.88 7.58 -0.66
C PHE A 261 16.05 7.10 0.19
N THR A 262 17.28 7.12 -0.31
CA THR A 262 18.47 6.67 0.45
C THR A 262 18.64 7.37 1.81
N ALA A 263 18.18 8.63 1.92
CA ALA A 263 18.24 9.40 3.16
C ALA A 263 17.30 8.90 4.28
N TYR A 264 16.40 7.96 3.98
CA TYR A 264 15.47 7.34 4.93
C TYR A 264 15.97 6.01 5.52
N LEU A 265 17.14 5.52 5.11
CA LEU A 265 17.72 4.32 5.70
C LEU A 265 18.01 4.48 7.19
N GLY A 266 17.73 3.43 7.96
CA GLY A 266 17.94 3.38 9.41
C GLY A 266 16.84 4.08 10.23
N PRO A 267 17.14 4.42 11.50
CA PRO A 267 16.15 5.02 12.38
C PRO A 267 15.76 6.42 11.90
N CYS A 268 14.46 6.68 11.83
CA CYS A 268 13.96 8.04 11.73
C CYS A 268 13.71 8.62 13.12
N ALA A 269 14.10 9.87 13.34
CA ALA A 269 13.90 10.58 14.60
C ALA A 269 12.79 11.64 14.44
N PRO A 270 11.52 11.27 14.64
CA PRO A 270 10.38 12.18 14.44
C PRO A 270 10.33 13.34 15.45
N ALA A 271 11.13 13.30 16.53
CA ALA A 271 11.24 14.38 17.51
C ALA A 271 11.84 15.69 16.95
N LYS A 272 12.33 15.67 15.70
CA LYS A 272 12.66 16.87 14.93
C LYS A 272 11.67 16.97 13.77
N PRO A 273 11.24 18.18 13.37
CA PRO A 273 10.42 18.38 12.17
C PRO A 273 11.08 17.74 10.95
N ARG A 274 10.64 16.52 10.63
CA ARG A 274 11.20 15.67 9.61
C ARG A 274 10.13 14.68 9.14
N THR A 275 10.09 14.45 7.83
CA THR A 275 9.38 13.33 7.23
C THR A 275 10.18 12.06 7.45
N CYS A 276 9.47 11.00 7.80
CA CYS A 276 9.96 9.64 7.92
C CYS A 276 9.21 8.76 6.91
N VAL A 277 9.90 7.81 6.28
CA VAL A 277 9.28 6.84 5.36
C VAL A 277 9.57 5.45 5.90
N TYR A 278 8.52 4.66 6.06
CA TYR A 278 8.56 3.28 6.52
C TYR A 278 7.95 2.39 5.45
N ALA A 279 8.76 1.53 4.84
CA ALA A 279 8.33 0.70 3.72
C ALA A 279 9.26 -0.50 3.55
N ARG A 280 8.71 -1.60 3.04
CA ARG A 280 9.51 -2.71 2.48
C ARG A 280 10.27 -2.22 1.26
N ASP A 281 11.40 -2.84 0.97
CA ASP A 281 12.28 -2.42 -0.11
C ASP A 281 11.85 -3.03 -1.45
N ALA A 282 11.66 -2.18 -2.46
CA ALA A 282 11.19 -2.57 -3.78
C ALA A 282 12.24 -3.36 -4.57
N ALA A 283 11.82 -4.16 -5.54
CA ALA A 283 12.75 -4.84 -6.44
C ALA A 283 13.22 -3.93 -7.58
N SER A 284 12.41 -2.91 -7.92
CA SER A 284 12.67 -1.99 -9.02
C SER A 284 12.29 -0.55 -8.66
N PRO A 285 13.04 0.46 -9.14
CA PRO A 285 12.66 1.87 -9.03
C PRO A 285 11.34 2.21 -9.71
N ALA A 286 10.95 1.41 -10.72
CA ALA A 286 9.72 1.62 -11.49
C ALA A 286 8.46 1.08 -10.78
N ASP A 287 8.62 0.47 -9.60
CA ASP A 287 7.47 -0.06 -8.84
C ASP A 287 6.55 1.10 -8.43
N HIS A 288 5.23 0.86 -8.52
CA HIS A 288 4.21 1.89 -8.37
C HIS A 288 4.27 2.59 -7.01
N GLY A 289 4.56 1.85 -5.93
CA GLY A 289 4.70 2.40 -4.59
C GLY A 289 5.87 3.39 -4.44
N THR A 290 6.98 3.19 -5.16
CA THR A 290 8.09 4.15 -5.21
C THR A 290 7.63 5.48 -5.81
N SER A 291 6.86 5.44 -6.89
CA SER A 291 6.34 6.64 -7.58
C SER A 291 5.32 7.39 -6.73
N VAL A 292 4.33 6.69 -6.18
CA VAL A 292 3.30 7.26 -5.30
C VAL A 292 3.94 7.89 -4.05
N THR A 293 4.84 7.15 -3.40
CA THR A 293 5.55 7.65 -2.21
C THR A 293 6.45 8.83 -2.56
N GLY A 294 7.02 8.87 -3.78
CA GLY A 294 7.90 9.93 -4.25
C GLY A 294 7.21 11.28 -4.30
N ILE A 295 5.96 11.32 -4.77
CA ILE A 295 5.13 12.54 -4.81
C ILE A 295 4.99 13.17 -3.41
N LEU A 296 4.92 12.33 -2.36
CA LEU A 296 4.70 12.77 -0.99
C LEU A 296 6.00 13.01 -0.23
N ALA A 297 7.00 12.15 -0.38
CA ALA A 297 8.13 12.06 0.54
C ALA A 297 9.51 12.02 -0.13
N ALA A 298 9.64 12.14 -1.45
CA ALA A 298 10.97 12.20 -2.09
C ALA A 298 11.82 13.31 -1.44
N ARG A 299 13.12 13.04 -1.24
CA ARG A 299 14.08 14.05 -0.79
C ARG A 299 14.95 14.48 -1.95
N SER A 300 14.99 15.78 -2.21
CA SER A 300 15.91 16.35 -3.19
C SER A 300 16.66 17.53 -2.58
N VAL A 301 17.87 17.76 -3.12
CA VAL A 301 18.65 18.95 -2.84
C VAL A 301 18.04 20.19 -3.52
N ASP A 302 17.30 19.98 -4.61
CA ASP A 302 16.46 21.00 -5.24
C ASP A 302 15.06 20.92 -4.62
N PRO A 303 14.59 21.98 -3.93
CA PRO A 303 13.23 22.03 -3.40
C PRO A 303 12.14 21.80 -4.47
N GLY A 304 12.42 22.11 -5.74
CA GLY A 304 11.54 21.87 -6.88
C GLY A 304 11.27 20.39 -7.20
N ASP A 305 12.11 19.50 -6.67
CA ASP A 305 12.13 18.05 -6.92
C ASP A 305 11.81 17.25 -5.64
N SER A 306 11.44 17.93 -4.55
CA SER A 306 11.10 17.28 -3.28
C SER A 306 9.62 16.88 -3.23
N GLY A 307 9.32 15.79 -2.53
CA GLY A 307 7.95 15.39 -2.23
C GLY A 307 7.26 16.40 -1.31
N PHE A 308 5.92 16.43 -1.35
CA PHE A 308 5.12 17.49 -0.71
C PHE A 308 5.40 17.64 0.78
N LEU A 309 5.38 16.52 1.51
CA LEU A 309 5.56 16.48 2.96
C LEU A 309 7.00 16.83 3.34
N SER A 310 7.98 16.33 2.59
CA SER A 310 9.39 16.72 2.74
C SER A 310 9.59 18.23 2.60
N ALA A 311 8.92 18.86 1.63
CA ALA A 311 8.99 20.30 1.42
C ALA A 311 8.29 21.12 2.53
N LEU A 312 7.34 20.51 3.25
CA LEU A 312 6.62 21.13 4.38
C LEU A 312 7.27 20.90 5.76
N GLU A 313 8.37 20.15 5.85
CA GLU A 313 9.11 19.94 7.11
C GLU A 313 9.37 21.25 7.88
N PRO A 314 9.79 22.37 7.26
CA PRO A 314 10.09 23.61 8.00
C PRO A 314 8.88 24.27 8.68
N ALA A 315 7.65 23.94 8.29
CA ALA A 315 6.42 24.53 8.80
C ALA A 315 5.53 23.53 9.58
N SER A 316 6.03 22.33 9.85
CA SER A 316 5.26 21.25 10.51
C SER A 316 5.98 20.70 11.74
N SER A 317 5.36 19.73 12.41
CA SER A 317 6.02 18.90 13.43
C SER A 317 6.68 17.64 12.85
N GLY A 318 6.77 17.55 11.53
CA GLY A 318 7.19 16.34 10.82
C GLY A 318 6.02 15.48 10.37
N PHE A 319 6.36 14.40 9.66
CA PHE A 319 5.40 13.47 9.08
C PHE A 319 5.92 12.04 9.19
N GLU A 320 5.03 11.08 9.40
CA GLU A 320 5.34 9.65 9.38
C GLU A 320 4.57 9.03 8.22
N VAL A 321 5.27 8.65 7.16
CA VAL A 321 4.70 8.04 5.96
C VAL A 321 4.92 6.53 6.05
N ILE A 322 3.82 5.80 6.20
CA ILE A 322 3.83 4.33 6.34
C ILE A 322 3.27 3.73 5.06
N VAL A 323 4.08 2.96 4.34
CA VAL A 323 3.68 2.25 3.11
C VAL A 323 3.42 0.79 3.47
N GLU A 324 2.17 0.36 3.39
CA GLU A 324 1.74 -0.96 3.84
C GLU A 324 0.58 -1.51 3.00
N ARG A 325 0.68 -2.77 2.59
CA ARG A 325 -0.36 -3.51 1.86
C ARG A 325 -0.79 -4.81 2.55
N ASN A 326 -0.25 -5.09 3.74
CA ASN A 326 -0.45 -6.31 4.54
C ASN A 326 0.06 -7.56 3.80
N SER A 327 -0.76 -8.19 2.99
CA SER A 327 -0.43 -9.40 2.22
C SER A 327 -0.84 -9.26 0.75
N ASP A 328 -0.48 -10.24 -0.09
CA ASP A 328 -0.88 -10.28 -1.49
C ASP A 328 -2.36 -10.67 -1.72
N ALA A 329 -3.20 -10.60 -0.68
CA ALA A 329 -4.62 -10.97 -0.72
C ALA A 329 -5.54 -9.88 -1.30
N GLY A 330 -5.05 -9.15 -2.30
CA GLY A 330 -5.81 -8.18 -3.08
C GLY A 330 -6.54 -7.12 -2.25
N ILE A 331 -7.83 -6.90 -2.52
CA ILE A 331 -8.61 -5.80 -1.90
C ILE A 331 -8.82 -6.06 -0.41
N THR A 332 -9.07 -7.31 -0.03
CA THR A 332 -9.26 -7.67 1.39
C THR A 332 -8.02 -7.33 2.22
N ALA A 333 -6.82 -7.58 1.68
CA ALA A 333 -5.56 -7.21 2.34
C ALA A 333 -5.35 -5.68 2.40
N ASN A 334 -5.72 -4.95 1.35
CA ASN A 334 -5.68 -3.48 1.34
C ASN A 334 -6.55 -2.88 2.46
N VAL A 335 -7.74 -3.44 2.68
CA VAL A 335 -8.64 -3.03 3.77
C VAL A 335 -8.06 -3.41 5.13
N ALA A 336 -7.55 -4.63 5.30
CA ALA A 336 -6.88 -5.05 6.54
C ALA A 336 -5.67 -4.16 6.90
N ALA A 337 -4.86 -3.78 5.89
CA ALA A 337 -3.77 -2.82 6.05
C ALA A 337 -4.29 -1.46 6.53
N SER A 338 -5.37 -0.97 5.90
CA SER A 338 -5.98 0.33 6.23
C SER A 338 -6.50 0.38 7.67
N VAL A 339 -7.15 -0.69 8.13
CA VAL A 339 -7.61 -0.81 9.53
C VAL A 339 -6.43 -0.75 10.49
N ASN A 340 -5.39 -1.57 10.28
CA ASN A 340 -4.20 -1.55 11.13
C ASN A 340 -3.52 -0.18 11.15
N LEU A 341 -3.41 0.49 10.01
CA LEU A 341 -2.82 1.82 9.89
C LEU A 341 -3.59 2.85 10.70
N VAL A 342 -4.93 2.84 10.62
CA VAL A 342 -5.79 3.76 11.36
C VAL A 342 -5.70 3.51 12.87
N GLU A 343 -5.72 2.25 13.30
CA GLU A 343 -5.49 1.86 14.70
C GLU A 343 -4.09 2.26 15.17
N ASP A 344 -3.09 2.23 14.28
CA ASP A 344 -1.73 2.74 14.52
C ASP A 344 -1.62 4.27 14.47
N GLY A 345 -2.74 4.99 14.35
CA GLY A 345 -2.79 6.44 14.47
C GLY A 345 -2.66 7.20 13.14
N VAL A 346 -2.74 6.52 11.99
CA VAL A 346 -2.87 7.21 10.69
C VAL A 346 -4.15 8.06 10.67
N ARG A 347 -4.05 9.26 10.10
CA ARG A 347 -5.19 10.18 9.91
C ARG A 347 -5.48 10.50 8.46
N VAL A 348 -4.53 10.23 7.58
CA VAL A 348 -4.73 10.31 6.13
C VAL A 348 -4.33 8.98 5.52
N LEU A 349 -5.29 8.27 4.94
CA LEU A 349 -5.04 7.10 4.12
C LEU A 349 -4.98 7.50 2.65
N ASN A 350 -3.97 7.04 1.92
CA ASN A 350 -3.87 7.20 0.48
C ASN A 350 -4.09 5.84 -0.21
N TRP A 351 -5.16 5.73 -0.98
CA TRP A 351 -5.49 4.59 -1.82
C TRP A 351 -5.24 4.94 -3.28
N SER A 352 -4.11 4.48 -3.82
CA SER A 352 -3.76 4.67 -5.24
C SER A 352 -4.23 3.53 -6.14
N TRP A 353 -5.27 2.79 -5.71
CA TRP A 353 -5.84 1.66 -6.42
C TRP A 353 -7.34 1.87 -6.67
N GLY A 354 -7.88 1.13 -7.63
CA GLY A 354 -9.31 1.08 -7.90
C GLY A 354 -9.62 -0.03 -8.90
N ILE A 355 -10.85 -0.54 -8.87
CA ILE A 355 -11.29 -1.68 -9.66
C ILE A 355 -12.58 -1.38 -10.42
N HIS A 356 -12.73 -2.04 -11.56
CA HIS A 356 -13.90 -1.97 -12.43
C HIS A 356 -14.69 -3.28 -12.36
N ARG A 357 -16.00 -3.24 -12.65
CA ARG A 357 -16.75 -4.47 -12.90
C ARG A 357 -16.53 -4.92 -14.36
N VAL A 358 -16.50 -6.22 -14.61
CA VAL A 358 -16.55 -6.78 -15.98
C VAL A 358 -17.73 -6.17 -16.75
N GLY A 359 -17.49 -5.73 -17.99
CA GLY A 359 -18.47 -5.04 -18.82
C GLY A 359 -18.54 -3.52 -18.63
N THR A 360 -17.72 -2.91 -17.77
CA THR A 360 -17.63 -1.44 -17.65
C THR A 360 -17.15 -0.84 -18.98
N LEU A 361 -17.81 0.22 -19.44
CA LEU A 361 -17.43 0.96 -20.64
C LEU A 361 -16.73 2.28 -20.28
N ASP A 362 -15.79 2.69 -21.12
CA ASP A 362 -15.21 4.02 -21.08
C ASP A 362 -16.15 5.08 -21.72
N VAL A 363 -15.73 6.35 -21.71
CA VAL A 363 -16.48 7.47 -22.30
C VAL A 363 -16.70 7.37 -23.81
N ASP A 364 -15.90 6.57 -24.51
CA ASP A 364 -16.02 6.33 -25.95
C ASP A 364 -16.91 5.11 -26.26
N GLY A 365 -17.33 4.37 -25.21
CA GLY A 365 -18.17 3.18 -25.30
C GLY A 365 -17.39 1.88 -25.51
N GLU A 366 -16.08 1.89 -25.29
CA GLU A 366 -15.19 0.73 -25.36
C GLU A 366 -15.11 0.02 -24.00
N GLU A 367 -14.99 -1.31 -24.00
CA GLU A 367 -14.93 -2.09 -22.77
C GLU A 367 -13.56 -1.93 -22.10
N ILE A 368 -13.57 -1.68 -20.79
CA ILE A 368 -12.37 -1.63 -19.96
C ILE A 368 -12.00 -3.06 -19.57
N ASP A 369 -10.75 -3.45 -19.83
CA ASP A 369 -10.23 -4.80 -19.53
C ASP A 369 -9.18 -4.82 -18.40
N SER A 370 -8.74 -3.65 -17.94
CA SER A 370 -7.77 -3.50 -16.85
C SER A 370 -8.45 -3.36 -15.48
N LEU A 371 -7.84 -4.00 -14.46
CA LEU A 371 -8.32 -3.95 -13.07
C LEU A 371 -9.80 -4.34 -12.90
N VAL A 372 -10.31 -5.22 -13.77
CA VAL A 372 -11.70 -5.69 -13.74
C VAL A 372 -11.92 -6.83 -12.74
N ARG A 373 -13.16 -6.93 -12.24
CA ARG A 373 -13.63 -7.92 -11.27
C ARG A 373 -15.02 -8.42 -11.67
N SER A 374 -15.28 -9.69 -11.41
CA SER A 374 -16.59 -10.30 -11.65
C SER A 374 -17.65 -9.63 -10.76
N GLY A 375 -18.93 -9.79 -11.15
CA GLY A 375 -20.04 -9.26 -10.36
C GLY A 375 -20.06 -9.78 -8.92
N VAL A 376 -19.68 -11.06 -8.73
CA VAL A 376 -19.64 -11.71 -7.41
C VAL A 376 -18.57 -11.09 -6.52
N ALA A 377 -17.35 -10.87 -7.06
CA ALA A 377 -16.29 -10.24 -6.29
C ALA A 377 -16.64 -8.77 -5.96
N MET A 378 -17.16 -8.02 -6.95
CA MET A 378 -17.56 -6.62 -6.77
C MET A 378 -18.57 -6.44 -5.64
N SER A 379 -19.61 -7.29 -5.57
CA SER A 379 -20.62 -7.18 -4.50
C SER A 379 -20.04 -7.43 -3.11
N GLY A 380 -19.12 -8.39 -2.96
CA GLY A 380 -18.44 -8.60 -1.68
C GLY A 380 -17.50 -7.45 -1.30
N TYR A 381 -16.81 -6.86 -2.27
CA TYR A 381 -15.94 -5.70 -2.03
C TYR A 381 -16.73 -4.43 -1.69
N GLU A 382 -17.91 -4.25 -2.29
CA GLU A 382 -18.82 -3.15 -1.97
C GLU A 382 -19.18 -3.20 -0.49
N GLU A 383 -19.69 -4.33 -0.01
CA GLU A 383 -20.05 -4.50 1.41
C GLU A 383 -18.83 -4.32 2.34
N LEU A 384 -17.68 -4.89 1.99
CA LEU A 384 -16.45 -4.71 2.78
C LEU A 384 -16.04 -3.23 2.92
N LEU A 385 -16.21 -2.45 1.86
CA LEU A 385 -15.89 -1.03 1.87
C LEU A 385 -16.96 -0.21 2.60
N GLU A 386 -18.23 -0.59 2.52
CA GLU A 386 -19.30 0.01 3.31
C GLU A 386 -19.01 -0.17 4.81
N GLU A 387 -18.75 -1.40 5.25
CA GLU A 387 -18.33 -1.70 6.62
C GLU A 387 -17.10 -0.92 7.06
N PHE A 388 -16.09 -0.81 6.19
CA PHE A 388 -14.91 0.01 6.47
C PHE A 388 -15.25 1.49 6.71
N PHE A 389 -16.08 2.10 5.86
CA PHE A 389 -16.45 3.52 6.03
C PHE A 389 -17.45 3.75 7.17
N LEU A 390 -18.31 2.78 7.49
CA LEU A 390 -19.17 2.81 8.67
C LEU A 390 -18.32 2.75 9.96
N TRP A 391 -17.34 1.84 10.00
CA TRP A 391 -16.37 1.76 11.08
C TRP A 391 -15.58 3.06 11.24
N LEU A 392 -15.06 3.63 10.15
CA LEU A 392 -14.38 4.94 10.20
C LEU A 392 -15.29 6.03 10.76
N ARG A 393 -16.55 6.09 10.34
CA ARG A 393 -17.49 7.12 10.82
C ARG A 393 -17.78 6.97 12.30
N ARG A 394 -17.89 5.73 12.78
CA ARG A 394 -18.24 5.40 14.16
C ARG A 394 -17.06 5.60 15.12
N GLU A 395 -15.90 5.06 14.76
CA GLU A 395 -14.75 4.93 15.66
C GLU A 395 -13.62 5.93 15.36
N HIS A 396 -13.52 6.41 14.11
CA HIS A 396 -12.41 7.23 13.63
C HIS A 396 -12.86 8.42 12.76
N PRO A 397 -13.76 9.29 13.26
CA PRO A 397 -14.36 10.38 12.46
C PRO A 397 -13.34 11.43 12.00
N ASP A 398 -12.12 11.41 12.54
CA ASP A 398 -11.01 12.30 12.20
C ASP A 398 -10.07 11.73 11.11
N VAL A 399 -10.38 10.55 10.56
CA VAL A 399 -9.63 9.94 9.45
C VAL A 399 -10.26 10.33 8.11
N VAL A 400 -9.39 10.65 7.13
CA VAL A 400 -9.76 10.88 5.74
C VAL A 400 -9.03 9.90 4.83
N VAL A 401 -9.76 9.32 3.88
CA VAL A 401 -9.25 8.50 2.80
C VAL A 401 -9.16 9.35 1.53
N VAL A 402 -7.99 9.40 0.93
CA VAL A 402 -7.74 10.04 -0.36
C VAL A 402 -7.54 8.93 -1.39
N ASN A 403 -8.41 8.88 -2.39
CA ASN A 403 -8.38 7.86 -3.44
C ASN A 403 -8.16 8.50 -4.82
N SER A 404 -7.43 7.81 -5.68
CA SER A 404 -7.36 8.22 -7.09
C SER A 404 -8.70 7.96 -7.78
N ALA A 405 -9.15 8.88 -8.64
CA ALA A 405 -10.32 8.61 -9.51
C ALA A 405 -10.07 7.44 -10.46
N GLY A 406 -8.78 7.17 -10.72
CA GLY A 406 -8.26 6.11 -11.57
C GLY A 406 -8.32 6.39 -13.07
N ASN A 407 -7.78 5.45 -13.85
CA ASN A 407 -7.28 5.68 -15.21
C ASN A 407 -8.05 4.94 -16.32
N GLY A 408 -9.35 4.68 -16.15
CA GLY A 408 -10.16 3.94 -17.12
C GLY A 408 -10.93 4.82 -18.11
N SER A 409 -10.76 6.14 -18.07
CA SER A 409 -11.56 7.11 -18.82
C SER A 409 -13.07 6.84 -18.72
N ALA A 410 -13.54 6.41 -17.55
CA ALA A 410 -14.92 5.98 -17.31
C ALA A 410 -15.71 7.01 -16.48
N HIS A 411 -17.03 6.92 -16.51
CA HIS A 411 -17.91 7.62 -15.58
C HIS A 411 -17.92 6.89 -14.23
N SER A 412 -17.24 7.41 -13.20
CA SER A 412 -17.15 6.71 -11.90
C SER A 412 -18.49 6.53 -11.19
N GLY A 413 -19.47 7.39 -11.48
CA GLY A 413 -20.81 7.36 -10.87
C GLY A 413 -21.91 6.70 -11.72
N GLN A 414 -21.61 6.18 -12.92
CA GLN A 414 -22.59 5.49 -13.77
C GLN A 414 -22.31 3.98 -13.83
N ASP A 415 -23.38 3.20 -14.00
CA ASP A 415 -23.48 1.74 -14.16
C ASP A 415 -22.40 0.91 -13.46
N ASP A 416 -22.81 0.23 -12.38
CA ASP A 416 -22.07 -0.88 -11.78
C ASP A 416 -20.71 -0.52 -11.12
N TYR A 417 -20.61 0.75 -10.67
CA TYR A 417 -19.73 1.34 -9.64
C TYR A 417 -18.24 0.98 -9.71
N ARG A 418 -17.37 1.97 -10.00
CA ARG A 418 -15.92 1.83 -9.77
C ARG A 418 -15.60 1.89 -8.28
N LEU A 419 -15.00 0.85 -7.72
CA LEU A 419 -14.61 0.84 -6.30
C LEU A 419 -13.15 1.31 -6.13
N PRO A 420 -12.83 2.04 -5.04
CA PRO A 420 -13.74 2.60 -4.03
C PRO A 420 -14.31 3.97 -4.45
N SER A 421 -13.87 4.54 -5.58
CA SER A 421 -14.13 5.92 -6.00
C SER A 421 -15.60 6.31 -6.22
N SER A 422 -16.52 5.34 -6.25
CA SER A 422 -17.96 5.57 -6.40
C SER A 422 -18.67 5.76 -5.05
N PHE A 423 -18.02 5.48 -3.93
CA PHE A 423 -18.61 5.69 -2.60
C PHE A 423 -18.85 7.17 -2.33
N ILE A 424 -20.04 7.50 -1.80
CA ILE A 424 -20.39 8.86 -1.35
C ILE A 424 -20.28 8.92 0.17
N THR A 425 -19.17 9.45 0.66
CA THR A 425 -18.95 9.65 2.09
C THR A 425 -18.04 10.86 2.33
N GLU A 426 -18.26 11.57 3.44
CA GLU A 426 -17.46 12.75 3.80
C GLU A 426 -15.99 12.41 4.10
N GLN A 427 -15.70 11.13 4.40
CA GLN A 427 -14.36 10.63 4.70
C GLN A 427 -13.62 10.10 3.46
N LEU A 428 -14.19 10.20 2.25
CA LEU A 428 -13.53 9.80 1.00
C LEU A 428 -13.38 11.00 0.05
N LEU A 429 -12.14 11.34 -0.28
CA LEU A 429 -11.79 12.34 -1.28
C LEU A 429 -11.25 11.63 -2.52
N VAL A 430 -12.05 11.65 -3.60
CA VAL A 430 -11.65 11.09 -4.89
C VAL A 430 -10.98 12.18 -5.72
N VAL A 431 -9.74 11.97 -6.17
CA VAL A 431 -8.91 13.00 -6.83
C VAL A 431 -8.72 12.69 -8.31
N GLY A 432 -9.11 13.64 -9.17
CA GLY A 432 -8.92 13.57 -10.62
C GLY A 432 -7.51 13.96 -11.07
N ALA A 433 -7.01 13.31 -12.12
CA ALA A 433 -5.68 13.60 -12.66
C ALA A 433 -5.70 14.68 -13.75
N HIS A 434 -4.72 15.58 -13.67
CA HIS A 434 -4.51 16.68 -14.61
C HIS A 434 -3.10 16.67 -15.16
N GLN A 435 -2.93 17.22 -16.35
CA GLN A 435 -1.62 17.33 -17.00
C GLN A 435 -1.46 18.65 -17.73
N ARG A 436 -0.20 19.00 -18.01
CA ARG A 436 0.13 20.15 -18.85
C ARG A 436 -0.46 19.98 -20.25
N ALA A 437 -1.16 21.00 -20.73
CA ALA A 437 -1.67 21.06 -22.09
C ALA A 437 -0.54 21.43 -23.08
N PHE A 438 0.28 20.45 -23.48
CA PHE A 438 1.43 20.70 -24.37
C PHE A 438 1.06 21.23 -25.76
N THR A 439 -0.20 21.10 -26.19
CA THR A 439 -0.72 21.68 -27.43
C THR A 439 -0.91 23.20 -27.35
N LYS A 440 -0.85 23.78 -26.15
CA LYS A 440 -1.03 25.22 -25.89
C LYS A 440 0.21 25.79 -25.23
N ASN A 441 0.86 26.75 -25.88
CA ASN A 441 1.99 27.46 -25.29
C ASN A 441 1.49 28.72 -24.55
N VAL A 442 0.95 28.52 -23.35
CA VAL A 442 0.42 29.60 -22.49
C VAL A 442 1.19 29.66 -21.16
N PRO A 443 1.20 30.81 -20.47
CA PRO A 443 1.75 30.93 -19.12
C PRO A 443 1.05 30.00 -18.10
N VAL A 444 1.73 29.69 -16.99
CA VAL A 444 1.23 28.77 -15.93
C VAL A 444 -0.09 29.24 -15.33
N GLU A 445 -0.27 30.56 -15.23
CA GLU A 445 -1.45 31.21 -14.66
C GLU A 445 -2.66 31.19 -15.61
N HIS A 446 -2.47 30.80 -16.87
CA HIS A 446 -3.54 30.77 -17.85
C HIS A 446 -4.43 29.54 -17.62
N PRO A 447 -5.78 29.65 -17.56
CA PRO A 447 -6.68 28.51 -17.29
C PRO A 447 -6.57 27.33 -18.28
N SER A 448 -5.93 27.54 -19.44
CA SER A 448 -5.65 26.50 -20.43
C SER A 448 -4.26 25.88 -20.32
N TYR A 449 -3.48 26.21 -19.29
CA TYR A 449 -2.16 25.60 -19.04
C TYR A 449 -2.30 24.12 -18.69
N VAL A 450 -3.38 23.79 -17.98
CA VAL A 450 -3.71 22.45 -17.51
C VAL A 450 -4.92 21.92 -18.26
N THR A 451 -4.95 20.61 -18.49
CA THR A 451 -6.12 19.87 -18.99
C THR A 451 -6.31 18.61 -18.15
N LYS A 452 -7.55 18.11 -18.06
CA LYS A 452 -7.81 16.76 -17.55
C LYS A 452 -6.92 15.76 -18.30
N ARG A 453 -6.32 14.80 -17.59
CA ARG A 453 -5.66 13.66 -18.23
C ARG A 453 -6.72 12.82 -18.96
N PRO A 454 -6.56 12.49 -20.26
CA PRO A 454 -7.59 11.76 -21.02
C PRO A 454 -8.05 10.48 -20.31
N SER A 455 -7.09 9.67 -19.84
CA SER A 455 -7.35 8.43 -19.09
C SER A 455 -8.03 8.62 -17.73
N SER A 456 -8.01 9.81 -17.14
CA SER A 456 -8.62 10.00 -15.82
C SER A 456 -10.15 9.89 -15.88
N ASN A 457 -10.70 9.03 -15.03
CA ASN A 457 -12.15 8.90 -14.85
C ASN A 457 -12.82 10.23 -14.51
N ILE A 458 -14.08 10.38 -14.89
CA ILE A 458 -14.88 11.58 -14.72
C ILE A 458 -16.06 11.37 -13.76
N ASP A 459 -16.77 12.46 -13.46
CA ASP A 459 -17.94 12.55 -12.56
C ASP A 459 -17.58 12.79 -11.08
N MET A 460 -17.53 11.74 -10.27
CA MET A 460 -17.39 11.82 -8.81
C MET A 460 -15.95 12.06 -8.36
N ARG A 461 -15.43 13.27 -8.55
CA ARG A 461 -14.06 13.61 -8.17
C ARG A 461 -13.88 15.09 -7.85
N VAL A 462 -12.80 15.38 -7.14
CA VAL A 462 -12.25 16.71 -6.93
C VAL A 462 -11.23 16.96 -8.03
N ASP A 463 -11.44 18.04 -8.78
CA ASP A 463 -10.49 18.54 -9.76
C ASP A 463 -9.75 19.76 -9.19
N ILE A 464 -8.41 19.66 -9.12
CA ILE A 464 -7.54 20.75 -8.66
C ILE A 464 -7.01 21.49 -9.90
N THR A 465 -7.41 22.75 -10.07
CA THR A 465 -7.06 23.61 -11.23
C THR A 465 -6.45 24.93 -10.83
#